data_AF-A0A9X5C7H8-F1
#
_entry.id   AF-A0A9X5C7H8-F1
#
_cell.length_a   1.000
_cell.length_b   1.000
_cell.length_c   1.000
_cell.angle_alpha   90.00
_cell.angle_beta   90.00
_cell.angle_gamma   90.00
#
_symmetry.space_group_name_H-M   'P 1'
#
loop_
_entity.id
_entity.type
_entity.pdbx_description
1 polymer ?
#
loop_
_entity_poly.entity_id
_entity_poly.type
_entity_poly.pdbx_seq_one_letter_code
_entity_poly.pdbx_strand_id
1 'polypeptide(L)'
;MREKRTFAERTQVFTSDKTLRKYFLVYEGSETEEIYFDAVSSLREKMKINPLIEIIPIIRSYSEDGWSNPKKILDRVIENLEESRTNHISYETLLNRIMDYFYEMKVITSSRIQARSIWKTMCRICEEKCLKKLDTFVEDIEKSCNLILKALQEEYDLQHVIADISNIIKEGGFTYAEGFDRICLIIPESVKLVVL
;
A
#
# COMPACT_ATOMS: atom_id res chain seq x y z
N MET A 1 3.13 0.87 -1.97
CA MET A 1 2.19 1.85 -1.37
C MET A 1 0.76 1.34 -1.45
N ARG A 2 -0.10 1.76 -0.52
CA ARG A 2 -1.53 1.41 -0.50
C ARG A 2 -2.38 2.51 0.12
N GLU A 3 -3.68 2.46 -0.12
CA GLU A 3 -4.65 3.34 0.53
C GLU A 3 -4.75 3.05 2.04
N LYS A 4 -4.81 4.09 2.87
CA LYS A 4 -5.26 3.96 4.26
C LYS A 4 -6.75 3.62 4.28
N ARG A 5 -7.08 2.38 4.65
CA ARG A 5 -8.48 1.93 4.81
C ARG A 5 -8.93 2.11 6.25
N THR A 6 -9.90 2.99 6.50
CA THR A 6 -10.67 3.01 7.75
C THR A 6 -11.75 1.93 7.67
N PHE A 7 -11.46 0.73 8.19
CA PHE A 7 -12.52 -0.25 8.44
C PHE A 7 -13.47 0.34 9.50
N ALA A 8 -14.74 0.51 9.11
CA ALA A 8 -15.89 0.89 9.95
C ALA A 8 -16.29 2.38 10.08
N GLU A 9 -15.88 3.28 9.17
CA GLU A 9 -16.62 4.55 9.03
C GLU A 9 -17.79 4.38 8.05
N ARG A 10 -19.01 4.65 8.53
CA ARG A 10 -20.21 4.65 7.67
C ARG A 10 -20.00 5.64 6.54
N THR A 11 -19.95 5.14 5.30
CA THR A 11 -20.08 5.97 4.11
C THR A 11 -21.33 6.83 4.29
N GLN A 12 -21.19 8.14 4.24
CA GLN A 12 -22.30 9.07 4.40
C GLN A 12 -23.29 8.78 3.27
N VAL A 13 -24.45 8.19 3.59
CA VAL A 13 -25.44 7.79 2.59
C VAL A 13 -26.07 9.05 2.02
N PHE A 14 -25.63 9.46 0.82
CA PHE A 14 -26.26 10.54 0.09
C PHE A 14 -27.58 10.03 -0.50
N THR A 15 -28.63 10.82 -0.36
CA THR A 15 -29.97 10.56 -0.93
C THR A 15 -30.03 10.66 -2.46
N SER A 16 -28.90 10.94 -3.12
CA SER A 16 -28.76 11.09 -4.57
C SER A 16 -27.45 10.46 -5.04
N ASP A 17 -27.41 10.06 -6.31
CA ASP A 17 -26.30 9.41 -7.02
C ASP A 17 -25.06 10.33 -7.17
N LYS A 18 -24.48 10.74 -6.04
CA LYS A 18 -23.34 11.66 -5.96
C LYS A 18 -22.06 10.84 -5.77
N THR A 19 -21.22 10.84 -6.80
CA THR A 19 -19.90 10.22 -6.76
C THR A 19 -18.95 11.02 -5.87
N LEU A 20 -18.35 10.37 -4.88
CA LEU A 20 -17.27 10.92 -4.07
C LEU A 20 -16.00 11.04 -4.92
N ARG A 21 -15.38 12.22 -4.95
CA ARG A 21 -14.08 12.41 -5.59
C ARG A 21 -12.97 12.14 -4.58
N LYS A 22 -12.01 11.28 -4.93
CA LYS A 22 -10.88 10.94 -4.08
C LYS A 22 -9.71 11.88 -4.30
N TYR A 23 -9.11 12.30 -3.20
CA TYR A 23 -7.87 13.07 -3.14
C TYR A 23 -6.84 12.22 -2.39
N PHE A 24 -5.98 11.55 -3.15
CA PHE A 24 -4.90 10.74 -2.62
C PHE A 24 -3.77 11.64 -2.15
N LEU A 25 -3.44 11.57 -0.86
CA LEU A 25 -2.37 12.37 -0.27
C LEU A 25 -1.09 11.53 -0.23
N VAL A 26 -0.09 12.01 -0.95
CA VAL A 26 1.25 11.41 -1.05
C VAL A 26 2.21 12.41 -0.42
N TYR A 27 3.08 11.96 0.48
CA TYR A 27 3.79 12.89 1.37
C TYR A 27 5.20 12.42 1.73
N GLU A 28 6.08 13.38 1.99
CA GLU A 28 7.53 13.17 2.20
C GLU A 28 7.88 12.60 3.58
N GLY A 29 7.32 13.12 4.67
CA GLY A 29 7.58 12.53 5.98
C GLY A 29 6.75 11.26 6.18
N SER A 30 7.21 10.36 7.04
CA SER A 30 6.55 9.06 7.27
C SER A 30 5.83 8.97 8.60
N GLU A 31 6.04 9.92 9.53
CA GLU A 31 5.55 9.82 10.91
C GLU A 31 4.62 10.97 11.30
N THR A 32 4.92 12.21 10.89
CA THR A 32 4.20 13.41 11.35
C THR A 32 2.99 13.74 10.49
N GLU A 33 3.08 13.51 9.18
CA GLU A 33 2.01 13.83 8.23
C GLU A 33 0.77 12.96 8.41
N GLU A 34 0.94 11.70 8.80
CA GLU A 34 -0.20 10.82 9.11
C GLU A 34 -1.08 11.41 10.22
N ILE A 35 -0.45 11.96 11.27
CA ILE A 35 -1.14 12.62 12.39
C ILE A 35 -1.92 13.85 11.89
N TYR A 36 -1.34 14.62 10.96
CA TYR A 36 -2.02 15.77 10.38
C TYR A 36 -3.24 15.35 9.55
N PHE A 37 -3.16 14.28 8.77
CA PHE A 37 -4.29 13.83 7.96
C PHE A 37 -5.41 13.23 8.80
N ASP A 38 -5.08 12.51 9.87
CA ASP A 38 -6.09 12.00 10.82
C ASP A 38 -6.81 13.17 11.50
N ALA A 39 -6.10 14.24 11.83
CA ALA A 39 -6.70 15.47 12.37
C ALA A 39 -7.59 16.19 11.34
N VAL A 40 -7.16 16.30 10.07
CA VAL A 40 -7.96 16.89 8.99
C VAL A 40 -9.26 16.11 8.76
N SER A 41 -9.19 14.78 8.77
CA SER A 41 -10.37 13.92 8.67
C SER A 41 -11.34 14.17 9.83
N SER A 42 -10.82 14.19 11.05
CA SER A 42 -11.60 14.43 12.28
C SER A 42 -12.23 15.83 12.35
N LEU A 43 -11.63 16.82 11.69
CA LEU A 43 -12.07 18.21 11.70
C LEU A 43 -12.76 18.65 10.40
N ARG A 44 -13.14 17.73 9.50
CA ARG A 44 -13.66 18.08 8.16
C ARG A 44 -14.85 19.04 8.21
N GLU A 45 -15.76 18.85 9.16
CA GLU A 45 -16.95 19.70 9.32
C GLU A 45 -16.56 21.12 9.72
N LYS A 46 -15.63 21.25 10.68
CA LYS A 46 -15.10 22.53 11.15
C LYS A 46 -14.32 23.26 10.05
N MET A 47 -13.58 22.51 9.24
CA MET A 47 -12.81 23.01 8.10
C MET A 47 -13.68 23.28 6.86
N LYS A 48 -14.99 23.00 6.92
CA LYS A 48 -15.94 23.15 5.80
C LYS A 48 -15.48 22.42 4.53
N ILE A 49 -14.83 21.27 4.69
CA ILE A 49 -14.44 20.42 3.56
C ILE A 49 -15.70 19.91 2.88
N ASN A 50 -15.74 19.98 1.55
CA ASN A 50 -16.91 19.54 0.79
C ASN A 50 -17.21 18.05 1.12
N PRO A 51 -18.46 17.71 1.49
CA PRO A 51 -18.82 16.34 1.82
C PRO A 51 -18.58 15.33 0.68
N LEU A 52 -18.50 15.82 -0.57
CA LEU A 52 -18.21 15.02 -1.77
C LEU A 52 -16.71 14.78 -2.03
N ILE A 53 -15.84 15.27 -1.14
CA ILE A 53 -14.40 15.02 -1.19
C ILE A 53 -14.07 13.95 -0.15
N GLU A 54 -13.42 12.89 -0.62
CA GLU A 54 -12.80 11.86 0.19
C GLU A 54 -11.28 12.07 0.17
N ILE A 55 -10.67 12.14 1.35
CA ILE A 55 -9.22 12.35 1.50
C ILE A 55 -8.61 11.01 1.90
N ILE A 56 -7.67 10.51 1.10
CA ILE A 56 -7.09 9.18 1.27
C ILE A 56 -5.57 9.31 1.42
N PRO A 57 -5.03 9.24 2.65
CA PRO A 57 -3.59 9.15 2.85
C PRO A 57 -3.03 7.86 2.25
N ILE A 58 -1.90 7.97 1.56
CA ILE A 58 -1.18 6.82 1.05
C ILE A 58 -0.19 6.31 2.10
N ILE A 59 -0.37 5.04 2.48
CA ILE A 59 0.52 4.32 3.37
C ILE A 59 1.66 3.71 2.57
N ARG A 60 2.87 3.85 3.10
CA ARG A 60 4.07 3.24 2.54
C ARG A 60 4.13 1.76 2.87
N SER A 61 4.52 0.98 1.89
CA SER A 61 4.82 -0.44 2.05
C SER A 61 6.18 -0.64 2.71
N TYR A 62 6.48 -1.86 3.13
CA TYR A 62 7.70 -2.18 3.86
C TYR A 62 8.98 -1.79 3.11
N SER A 63 9.07 -2.01 1.79
CA SER A 63 10.24 -1.64 0.98
C SER A 63 10.47 -0.12 0.84
N GLU A 64 9.47 0.67 1.20
CA GLU A 64 9.43 2.13 1.07
C GLU A 64 9.79 2.84 2.39
N ASP A 65 10.15 2.07 3.43
CA ASP A 65 10.58 2.60 4.73
C ASP A 65 11.80 3.52 4.59
N GLY A 66 11.76 4.67 5.27
CA GLY A 66 12.82 5.69 5.24
C GLY A 66 12.96 6.48 3.93
N TRP A 67 12.05 6.34 2.95
CA TRP A 67 12.11 7.19 1.75
C TRP A 67 11.78 8.65 2.12
N SER A 68 12.45 9.62 1.49
CA SER A 68 12.08 11.04 1.64
C SER A 68 12.10 11.78 0.31
N ASN A 69 12.72 11.20 -0.73
CA ASN A 69 12.79 11.85 -2.03
C ASN A 69 11.40 11.93 -2.68
N PRO A 70 10.83 13.14 -2.89
CA PRO A 70 9.46 13.28 -3.39
C PRO A 70 9.26 12.71 -4.80
N LYS A 71 10.31 12.77 -5.64
CA LYS A 71 10.27 12.20 -6.99
C LYS A 71 10.18 10.67 -6.91
N LYS A 72 11.02 10.04 -6.08
CA LYS A 72 11.01 8.58 -5.90
C LYS A 72 9.64 8.08 -5.40
N ILE A 73 9.05 8.83 -4.47
CA ILE A 73 7.71 8.53 -3.95
C ILE A 73 6.66 8.64 -5.06
N LEU A 74 6.70 9.71 -5.85
CA LEU A 74 5.77 9.90 -6.97
C LEU A 74 5.91 8.82 -8.05
N ASP A 75 7.14 8.52 -8.46
CA ASP A 75 7.43 7.47 -9.45
C ASP A 75 6.82 6.13 -8.98
N ARG A 76 6.95 5.82 -7.68
CA ARG A 76 6.35 4.62 -7.08
C ARG A 76 4.83 4.63 -7.05
N VAL A 77 4.19 5.79 -6.87
CA VAL A 77 2.72 5.90 -6.99
C VAL A 77 2.30 5.58 -8.42
N ILE A 78 2.98 6.16 -9.42
CA ILE A 78 2.69 5.91 -10.84
C ILE A 78 2.85 4.43 -11.18
N GLU A 79 3.92 3.78 -10.71
CA GLU A 79 4.11 2.33 -10.86
C GLU A 79 2.92 1.54 -10.30
N ASN A 80 2.50 1.80 -9.05
CA ASN A 80 1.39 1.07 -8.43
C ASN A 80 0.04 1.30 -9.16
N LEU A 81 -0.17 2.49 -9.74
CA LEU A 81 -1.35 2.78 -10.56
C LEU A 81 -1.34 1.96 -11.84
N GLU A 82 -0.18 1.86 -12.52
CA GLU A 82 -0.02 1.03 -13.71
C GLU A 82 -0.20 -0.46 -13.40
N GLU A 83 0.35 -0.95 -12.28
CA GLU A 83 0.13 -2.33 -11.82
C GLU A 83 -1.37 -2.60 -11.56
N SER A 84 -2.07 -1.64 -10.96
CA SER A 84 -3.52 -1.73 -10.70
C SER A 84 -4.33 -1.70 -12.00
N ARG A 85 -3.94 -0.87 -12.97
CA ARG A 85 -4.59 -0.73 -14.29
C ARG A 85 -4.43 -1.99 -15.13
N THR A 86 -3.25 -2.61 -15.08
CA THR A 86 -2.91 -3.77 -15.91
C THR A 86 -3.22 -5.10 -15.23
N ASN A 87 -3.49 -5.13 -13.93
CA ASN A 87 -3.52 -6.34 -13.10
C ASN A 87 -2.21 -7.15 -13.12
N HIS A 88 -1.09 -6.52 -13.47
CA HIS A 88 0.24 -7.14 -13.43
C HIS A 88 1.05 -6.48 -12.34
N ILE A 89 1.43 -7.23 -11.31
CA ILE A 89 2.24 -6.73 -10.20
C ILE A 89 3.68 -7.19 -10.33
N SER A 90 4.62 -6.39 -9.85
CA SER A 90 6.01 -6.77 -9.65
C SER A 90 6.18 -7.74 -8.47
N TYR A 91 7.31 -8.45 -8.44
CA TYR A 91 7.70 -9.23 -7.26
C TYR A 91 7.86 -8.34 -6.01
N GLU A 92 8.36 -7.11 -6.15
CA GLU A 92 8.42 -6.15 -5.04
C GLU A 92 7.04 -5.87 -4.45
N THR A 93 6.04 -5.62 -5.31
CA THR A 93 4.66 -5.41 -4.88
C THR A 93 4.08 -6.66 -4.21
N LEU A 94 4.33 -7.85 -4.76
CA LEU A 94 3.91 -9.11 -4.14
C LEU A 94 4.51 -9.29 -2.73
N LEU A 95 5.82 -9.05 -2.57
CA LEU A 95 6.49 -9.16 -1.27
C LEU A 95 5.93 -8.14 -0.26
N ASN A 96 5.67 -6.92 -0.71
CA ASN A 96 5.05 -5.89 0.13
C ASN A 96 3.66 -6.31 0.61
N ARG A 97 2.83 -6.93 -0.25
CA ARG A 97 1.52 -7.46 0.15
C ARG A 97 1.63 -8.58 1.18
N ILE A 98 2.64 -9.46 1.05
CA ILE A 98 2.92 -10.50 2.06
C ILE A 98 3.32 -9.85 3.40
N MET A 99 4.14 -8.79 3.38
CA MET A 99 4.48 -8.05 4.61
C MET A 99 3.25 -7.41 5.24
N ASP A 100 2.41 -6.74 4.45
CA ASP A 100 1.16 -6.14 4.93
C ASP A 100 0.29 -7.20 5.61
N TYR A 101 0.08 -8.35 4.97
CA TYR A 101 -0.65 -9.48 5.54
C TYR A 101 -0.05 -9.97 6.86
N PHE A 102 1.28 -10.09 6.95
CA PHE A 102 1.94 -10.51 8.19
C PHE A 102 1.80 -9.49 9.33
N TYR A 103 1.76 -8.19 9.02
CA TYR A 103 1.46 -7.17 10.01
C TYR A 103 0.01 -7.22 10.47
N GLU A 104 -0.94 -7.37 9.54
CA GLU A 104 -2.37 -7.45 9.83
C GLU A 104 -2.71 -8.68 10.67
N MET A 105 -2.14 -9.84 10.32
CA MET A 105 -2.30 -11.08 11.07
C MET A 105 -1.45 -11.14 12.35
N LYS A 106 -0.67 -10.09 12.64
CA LYS A 106 0.25 -10.02 13.80
C LYS A 106 1.25 -11.18 13.86
N VAL A 107 1.60 -11.75 12.70
CA VAL A 107 2.67 -12.75 12.54
C VAL A 107 4.02 -12.10 12.86
N ILE A 108 4.21 -10.89 12.35
CA ILE A 108 5.33 -10.03 12.70
C ILE A 108 4.78 -9.02 13.70
N THR A 109 5.22 -9.13 14.96
CA THR A 109 5.02 -8.06 15.95
C THR A 109 6.14 -7.03 15.81
N SER A 110 6.04 -5.88 16.49
CA SER A 110 6.82 -4.63 16.36
C SER A 110 8.37 -4.71 16.34
N SER A 111 8.98 -5.90 16.30
CA SER A 111 10.40 -6.12 16.04
C SER A 111 10.78 -5.78 14.59
N ARG A 112 11.40 -4.61 14.40
CA ARG A 112 12.05 -4.23 13.13
C ARG A 112 13.08 -5.26 12.65
N ILE A 113 13.70 -6.01 13.57
CA ILE A 113 14.71 -7.03 13.26
C ILE A 113 14.05 -8.23 12.58
N GLN A 114 12.94 -8.73 13.12
CA GLN A 114 12.23 -9.87 12.54
C GLN A 114 11.67 -9.52 11.16
N ALA A 115 11.04 -8.35 11.02
CA ALA A 115 10.52 -7.87 9.73
C ALA A 115 11.62 -7.82 8.67
N ARG A 116 12.81 -7.30 9.03
CA ARG A 116 13.95 -7.20 8.12
C ARG A 116 14.51 -8.56 7.74
N SER A 117 14.52 -9.51 8.68
CA SER A 117 14.95 -10.88 8.40
C SER A 117 14.03 -11.54 7.38
N ILE A 118 12.70 -11.48 7.61
CA ILE A 118 11.69 -12.07 6.73
C ILE A 118 11.75 -11.44 5.34
N TRP A 119 11.84 -10.11 5.24
CA TRP A 119 12.00 -9.42 3.97
C TRP A 119 13.22 -9.91 3.19
N LYS A 120 14.39 -9.99 3.84
CA LYS A 120 15.62 -10.50 3.21
C LYS A 120 15.47 -11.96 2.75
N THR A 121 14.83 -12.81 3.56
CA THR A 121 14.55 -14.19 3.17
C THR A 121 13.65 -14.22 1.93
N MET A 122 12.60 -13.40 1.87
CA MET A 122 11.74 -13.32 0.68
C MET A 122 12.49 -12.86 -0.57
N CYS A 123 13.33 -11.83 -0.47
CA CYS A 123 14.18 -11.39 -1.59
C CYS A 123 15.07 -12.53 -2.10
N ARG A 124 15.72 -13.26 -1.17
CA ARG A 124 16.55 -14.42 -1.50
C ARG A 124 15.75 -15.53 -2.19
N ILE A 125 14.53 -15.81 -1.72
CA ILE A 125 13.64 -16.79 -2.36
C ILE A 125 13.30 -16.37 -3.80
N CYS A 126 13.01 -15.08 -4.03
CA CYS A 126 12.76 -14.58 -5.38
C CYS A 126 13.96 -14.78 -6.31
N GLU A 127 15.17 -14.50 -5.83
CA GLU A 127 16.39 -14.65 -6.62
C GLU A 127 16.77 -16.12 -6.86
N GLU A 128 16.72 -16.96 -5.83
CA GLU A 128 17.25 -18.33 -5.87
C GLU A 128 16.22 -19.37 -6.35
N LYS A 129 14.94 -19.21 -5.97
CA LYS A 129 13.88 -20.19 -6.28
C LYS A 129 12.98 -19.71 -7.42
N CYS A 130 12.59 -18.44 -7.43
CA CYS A 130 11.78 -17.91 -8.53
C CYS A 130 12.63 -17.54 -9.76
N LEU A 131 13.94 -17.31 -9.58
CA LEU A 131 14.86 -16.82 -10.62
C LEU A 131 14.41 -15.49 -11.23
N LYS A 132 13.88 -14.59 -10.39
CA LYS A 132 13.28 -13.31 -10.80
C LYS A 132 13.83 -12.18 -9.95
N LYS A 133 13.96 -11.00 -10.56
CA LYS A 133 14.27 -9.75 -9.85
C LYS A 133 13.00 -9.13 -9.29
N LEU A 134 13.14 -8.30 -8.26
CA LEU A 134 12.00 -7.66 -7.60
C LEU A 134 11.19 -6.74 -8.53
N ASP A 135 11.84 -6.08 -9.50
CA ASP A 135 11.23 -5.18 -10.48
C ASP A 135 10.54 -5.91 -11.65
N THR A 136 10.58 -7.24 -11.69
CA THR A 136 9.94 -8.02 -12.77
C THR A 136 8.50 -8.37 -12.44
N PHE A 137 7.65 -8.43 -13.46
CA PHE A 137 6.26 -8.85 -13.32
C PHE A 137 6.14 -10.32 -12.89
N VAL A 138 5.15 -10.59 -12.05
CA VAL A 138 4.78 -11.93 -11.61
C VAL A 138 3.85 -12.57 -12.64
N GLU A 139 4.32 -13.63 -13.30
CA GLU A 139 3.56 -14.36 -14.33
C GLU A 139 2.35 -15.10 -13.75
N ASP A 140 2.54 -15.76 -12.60
CA ASP A 140 1.49 -16.49 -11.88
C ASP A 140 1.57 -16.11 -10.41
N ILE A 141 0.70 -15.18 -10.01
CA ILE A 141 0.70 -14.60 -8.67
C ILE A 141 0.45 -15.67 -7.61
N GLU A 142 -0.51 -16.56 -7.84
CA GLU A 142 -0.90 -17.58 -6.87
C GLU A 142 0.23 -18.61 -6.68
N LYS A 143 0.84 -19.08 -7.77
CA LYS A 143 1.96 -20.02 -7.71
C LYS A 143 3.20 -19.41 -7.06
N SER A 144 3.57 -18.19 -7.44
CA SER A 144 4.74 -17.50 -6.86
C SER A 144 4.52 -17.17 -5.39
N CYS A 145 3.33 -16.70 -5.00
CA CYS A 145 2.97 -16.45 -3.61
C CYS A 145 3.05 -17.74 -2.77
N ASN A 146 2.43 -18.83 -3.25
CA ASN A 146 2.51 -20.14 -2.61
C ASN A 146 3.94 -20.61 -2.39
N LEU A 147 4.80 -20.46 -3.39
CA LEU A 147 6.20 -20.89 -3.32
C LEU A 147 6.96 -20.10 -2.24
N ILE A 148 6.78 -18.77 -2.21
CA ILE A 148 7.41 -17.90 -1.21
C ILE A 148 6.95 -18.26 0.20
N LEU A 149 5.63 -18.39 0.40
CA LEU A 149 5.06 -18.68 1.70
C LEU A 149 5.47 -20.06 2.24
N LYS A 150 5.49 -21.09 1.40
CA LYS A 150 5.97 -22.43 1.80
C LYS A 150 7.43 -22.38 2.24
N ALA A 151 8.28 -21.70 1.47
CA ALA A 151 9.69 -21.55 1.82
C ALA A 151 9.89 -20.77 3.14
N LEU A 152 9.05 -19.76 3.42
CA LEU A 152 9.07 -19.06 4.70
C LEU A 152 8.57 -19.93 5.86
N GLN A 153 7.52 -20.74 5.65
CA GLN A 153 7.01 -21.66 6.67
C GLN A 153 8.06 -22.68 7.09
N GLU A 154 8.83 -23.22 6.14
CA GLU A 154 9.95 -24.13 6.40
C GLU A 154 11.08 -23.46 7.20
N GLU A 155 11.40 -22.19 6.93
CA GLU A 155 12.53 -21.48 7.54
C GLU A 155 12.21 -20.89 8.93
N TYR A 156 10.96 -20.46 9.16
CA TYR A 156 10.55 -19.74 10.37
C TYR A 156 9.55 -20.52 11.25
N ASP A 157 9.24 -21.78 10.91
CA ASP A 157 8.28 -22.63 11.62
C ASP A 157 6.91 -21.95 11.83
N LEU A 158 6.42 -21.25 10.80
CA LEU A 158 5.17 -20.48 10.82
C LEU A 158 3.92 -21.37 10.70
N GLN A 159 3.88 -22.52 11.39
CA GLN A 159 2.86 -23.57 11.21
C GLN A 159 1.42 -23.10 11.50
N HIS A 160 1.25 -22.01 12.24
CA HIS A 160 -0.07 -21.45 12.58
C HIS A 160 -0.55 -20.34 11.64
N VAL A 161 0.27 -19.93 10.67
CA VAL A 161 -0.15 -18.95 9.66
C VAL A 161 -0.83 -19.71 8.53
N ILE A 162 -2.16 -19.84 8.61
CA ILE A 162 -2.96 -20.19 7.44
C ILE A 162 -2.82 -19.01 6.48
N ALA A 163 -2.09 -19.19 5.39
CA ALA A 163 -1.97 -18.16 4.39
C ALA A 163 -3.28 -18.05 3.61
N ASP A 164 -4.05 -16.98 3.84
CA ASP A 164 -5.14 -16.63 2.95
C ASP A 164 -4.58 -15.88 1.74
N ILE A 165 -4.12 -16.67 0.76
CA ILE A 165 -3.56 -16.15 -0.49
C ILE A 165 -4.57 -15.25 -1.20
N SER A 166 -5.87 -15.51 -1.06
CA SER A 166 -6.87 -14.64 -1.64
C SER A 166 -6.83 -13.24 -1.02
N ASN A 167 -6.56 -13.10 0.27
CA ASN A 167 -6.44 -11.78 0.90
C ASN A 167 -5.16 -11.08 0.45
N ILE A 168 -4.03 -11.79 0.42
CA ILE A 168 -2.75 -11.25 -0.07
C ILE A 168 -2.87 -10.75 -1.52
N ILE A 169 -3.63 -11.45 -2.38
CA ILE A 169 -3.83 -11.06 -3.78
C ILE A 169 -4.83 -9.89 -3.91
N LYS A 170 -5.89 -9.85 -3.09
CA LYS A 170 -6.92 -8.81 -3.14
C LYS A 170 -6.52 -7.50 -2.46
N GLU A 171 -5.57 -7.54 -1.55
CA GLU A 171 -5.08 -6.38 -0.82
C GLU A 171 -4.05 -5.59 -1.63
N GLY A 172 -4.15 -4.25 -1.56
CA GLY A 172 -3.01 -3.37 -1.86
C GLY A 172 -3.07 -2.55 -3.16
N GLY A 173 -4.18 -2.55 -3.90
CA GLY A 173 -4.34 -1.70 -5.10
C GLY A 173 -4.91 -0.31 -4.79
N PHE A 174 -4.63 0.66 -5.66
CA PHE A 174 -5.28 1.97 -5.67
C PHE A 174 -6.61 1.87 -6.44
N THR A 175 -7.68 2.38 -5.84
CA THR A 175 -9.02 2.52 -6.44
C THR A 175 -9.17 3.89 -7.11
N TYR A 176 -8.18 4.24 -7.92
CA TYR A 176 -8.03 5.53 -8.59
C TYR A 176 -8.81 5.56 -9.91
N ALA A 177 -9.66 6.58 -10.08
CA ALA A 177 -10.34 6.88 -11.33
C ALA A 177 -9.63 8.00 -12.09
N GLU A 178 -8.93 7.64 -13.17
CA GLU A 178 -8.21 8.57 -14.05
C GLU A 178 -9.12 9.70 -14.55
N GLY A 179 -8.59 10.94 -14.58
CA GLY A 179 -9.33 12.13 -14.99
C GLY A 179 -10.38 12.64 -13.98
N PHE A 180 -10.77 11.84 -12.98
CA PHE A 180 -11.74 12.23 -11.94
C PHE A 180 -11.08 12.46 -10.59
N ASP A 181 -10.29 11.49 -10.13
CA ASP A 181 -9.58 11.54 -8.86
C ASP A 181 -8.30 12.38 -8.97
N ARG A 182 -7.76 12.79 -7.81
CA ARG A 182 -6.59 13.66 -7.72
C ARG A 182 -5.51 13.04 -6.85
N ILE A 183 -4.26 13.19 -7.25
CA ILE A 183 -3.09 12.86 -6.43
C ILE A 183 -2.40 14.16 -6.03
N CYS A 184 -2.24 14.35 -4.73
CA CYS A 184 -1.64 15.54 -4.14
C CYS A 184 -0.31 15.15 -3.49
N LEU A 185 0.80 15.64 -4.04
CA LEU A 185 2.12 15.49 -3.42
C LEU A 185 2.34 16.64 -2.42
N ILE A 186 2.50 16.28 -1.16
CA ILE A 186 2.72 17.20 -0.04
C ILE A 186 4.19 17.19 0.33
N ILE A 187 4.80 18.38 0.25
CA ILE A 187 6.19 18.64 0.58
C ILE A 187 6.16 19.70 1.70
N PRO A 188 7.06 19.68 2.70
CA PRO A 188 6.98 20.57 3.88
C PRO A 188 6.79 22.06 3.58
N GLU A 189 7.32 22.54 2.45
CA GLU A 189 7.22 23.95 2.03
C GLU A 189 6.19 24.19 0.91
N SER A 190 5.54 23.15 0.36
CA SER A 190 4.59 23.31 -0.75
C SER A 190 3.67 22.11 -0.98
N VAL A 191 2.44 22.36 -1.44
CA VAL A 191 1.56 21.31 -1.97
C VAL A 191 1.58 21.38 -3.48
N LYS A 192 1.95 20.27 -4.14
CA LYS A 192 1.91 20.12 -5.60
C LYS A 192 0.76 19.20 -5.99
N LEU A 193 -0.19 19.74 -6.76
CA LEU A 193 -1.21 18.92 -7.39
C LEU A 193 -0.60 18.20 -8.58
N VAL A 194 -0.66 16.87 -8.58
CA VAL A 194 -0.26 16.04 -9.71
C VAL A 194 -1.55 15.60 -10.41
N VAL A 195 -1.67 15.99 -11.67
CA VAL A 195 -2.73 15.50 -12.56
C VAL A 195 -2.10 14.40 -13.39
N LEU A 196 -2.46 13.16 -13.07
CA LEU A 196 -2.17 11.98 -13.89
C LEU A 196 -3.32 11.75 -14.87
#